data_AF-A0A2K1JDP0-F1
#
_entry.id   AF-A0A2K1JDP0-F1
#
_cell.length_a   1.000
_cell.length_b   1.000
_cell.length_c   1.000
_cell.angle_alpha   90.00
_cell.angle_beta   90.00
_cell.angle_gamma   90.00
#
_symmetry.space_group_name_H-M   'P 1'
#
loop_
_entity.id
_entity.type
_entity.pdbx_description
1 polymer ?
#
loop_
_entity_poly.entity_id
_entity_poly.type
_entity_poly.pdbx_seq_one_letter_code
_entity_poly.pdbx_strand_id
1 'polypeptide(L)'
;MRIPILLRVHRMLLSARHESRSGLHVLHQHSRWIVPALLPVDKKSRIQWQVFRRIRSAATMAFKAVFLLVALLAAVSAVAEAHEEKSDRFSLKIILHNTASRDVSFKLVNLGKHAYDTVVGKGDQWSAIGPVIVNLKFPVMRLAVSVTNKSYVLRKKLLKIDLERRFGRDYLKGKKFIVLTAQESWKKEFLFIKLGRDIVQRIKL
;
A
#
# COMPACT_ATOMS: atom_id res chain seq x y z
N MET A 1 5.07 39.21 22.35
CA MET A 1 5.40 38.12 21.40
C MET A 1 6.30 37.10 22.10
N ARG A 2 5.82 35.87 22.29
CA ARG A 2 6.56 34.77 22.96
C ARG A 2 6.27 33.45 22.24
N ILE A 3 7.28 32.94 21.53
CA ILE A 3 7.47 31.52 21.20
C ILE A 3 8.97 31.31 21.45
N PRO A 4 9.39 30.58 22.50
CA PRO A 4 9.99 29.26 22.24
C PRO A 4 9.95 28.33 23.47
N ILE A 5 8.98 27.41 23.55
CA ILE A 5 9.06 26.26 24.49
C ILE A 5 8.83 24.93 23.75
N LEU A 6 8.06 24.94 22.66
CA LEU A 6 7.75 23.75 21.85
C LEU A 6 8.96 23.16 21.08
N LEU A 7 9.98 23.97 20.75
CA LEU A 7 11.17 23.50 20.02
C LEU A 7 12.19 22.76 20.90
N ARG A 8 12.11 22.87 22.23
CA ARG A 8 13.06 22.19 23.14
C ARG A 8 12.66 20.75 23.45
N VAL A 9 11.35 20.46 23.46
CA VAL A 9 10.81 19.12 23.74
C VAL A 9 10.98 18.17 22.55
N HIS A 10 10.87 18.67 21.33
CA HIS A 10 11.03 17.83 20.14
C HIS A 10 12.48 17.37 19.93
N ARG A 11 13.47 18.19 20.35
CA ARG A 11 14.90 17.85 20.25
C ARG A 11 15.34 16.81 21.29
N MET A 12 14.70 16.74 22.46
CA MET A 12 14.96 15.70 23.46
C MET A 12 14.42 14.33 23.02
N LEU A 13 13.25 14.27 22.41
CA LEU A 13 12.62 13.01 21.95
C LEU A 13 13.34 12.36 20.76
N LEU A 14 14.10 13.13 19.97
CA LEU A 14 14.92 12.59 18.88
C LEU A 14 16.28 12.06 19.35
N SER A 15 16.81 12.51 20.50
CA SER A 15 18.05 11.95 21.08
C SER A 15 17.82 10.59 21.76
N ALA A 16 16.61 10.32 22.25
CA ALA A 16 16.29 9.07 22.93
C ALA A 16 15.99 7.88 21.99
N ARG A 17 16.01 8.08 20.67
CA ARG A 17 15.69 7.03 19.69
C ARG A 17 16.93 6.37 19.05
N HIS A 18 18.13 6.74 19.48
CA HIS A 18 19.38 6.20 18.92
C HIS A 18 20.25 5.39 19.90
N GLU A 19 19.80 5.19 21.15
CA GLU A 19 20.45 4.30 22.13
C GLU A 19 19.44 3.28 22.67
N SER A 20 18.94 2.42 21.79
CA SER A 20 18.18 1.24 22.18
C SER A 20 19.04 0.01 21.90
N ARG A 21 19.99 -0.27 22.81
CA ARG A 21 20.64 -1.60 22.96
C ARG A 21 21.60 -1.75 24.16
N SER A 22 21.42 -1.02 25.26
CA SER A 22 22.13 -1.32 26.52
C SER A 22 21.63 -0.42 27.64
N GLY A 23 20.65 -0.87 28.43
CA GLY A 23 20.12 -0.03 29.51
C GLY A 23 18.95 -0.62 30.29
N LEU A 24 18.85 -1.94 30.42
CA LEU A 24 17.83 -2.60 31.26
C LEU A 24 18.28 -2.76 32.73
N HIS A 25 19.33 -2.05 33.15
CA HIS A 25 19.94 -2.17 34.48
C HIS A 25 20.10 -0.82 35.21
N VAL A 26 19.16 0.13 35.12
CA VAL A 26 19.22 1.38 35.92
C VAL A 26 17.84 1.85 36.44
N LEU A 27 16.87 0.94 36.66
CA LEU A 27 15.55 1.30 37.18
C LEU A 27 15.24 0.73 38.57
N HIS A 28 16.25 0.51 39.40
CA HIS A 28 16.05 -0.03 40.76
C HIS A 28 16.74 0.74 41.90
N GLN A 29 17.33 1.93 41.66
CA GLN A 29 18.14 2.62 42.69
C GLN A 29 17.74 4.07 43.05
N HIS A 30 16.57 4.58 42.63
CA HIS A 30 16.12 5.93 43.04
C HIS A 30 14.75 5.94 43.74
N SER A 31 14.51 5.02 44.68
CA SER A 31 13.29 5.01 45.50
C SER A 31 13.52 5.21 47.01
N ARG A 32 14.71 5.68 47.41
CA ARG A 32 14.97 6.14 48.78
C ARG A 32 15.39 7.60 48.72
N TRP A 33 14.99 8.38 49.73
CA TRP A 33 15.11 9.83 49.87
C TRP A 33 13.95 10.68 49.34
N ILE A 34 12.75 10.47 49.89
CA ILE A 34 11.89 11.60 50.31
C ILE A 34 11.18 11.18 51.62
N VAL A 35 11.79 11.49 52.76
CA VAL A 35 11.09 11.54 54.05
C VAL A 35 10.21 12.80 54.04
N PRO A 36 8.96 12.76 54.53
CA PRO A 36 8.09 13.93 54.53
C PRO A 36 8.57 14.90 55.61
N ALA A 37 9.22 15.99 55.19
CA ALA A 37 9.41 17.13 56.08
C ALA A 37 8.03 17.69 56.43
N LEU A 38 7.67 17.57 57.71
CA LEU A 38 6.58 18.29 58.36
C LEU A 38 6.79 19.79 58.13
N LEU A 39 6.06 20.36 57.16
CA LEU A 39 5.95 21.81 56.99
C LEU A 39 4.61 22.28 57.56
N PRO A 40 4.57 23.45 58.23
CA PRO A 40 3.36 23.98 58.83
C PRO A 40 2.31 24.25 57.74
N VAL A 41 1.09 23.79 58.01
CA VAL A 41 -0.05 23.89 57.10
C VAL A 41 -0.52 25.34 57.06
N ASP A 42 0.03 26.11 56.12
CA ASP A 42 -0.48 27.43 55.76
C ASP A 42 -1.65 27.29 54.76
N LYS A 43 -2.72 28.07 54.92
CA LYS A 43 -4.01 27.96 54.19
C LYS A 43 -3.86 28.01 52.66
N LYS A 44 -2.78 28.60 52.13
CA LYS A 44 -2.43 28.60 50.69
C LYS A 44 -2.05 27.22 50.13
N SER A 45 -1.51 26.32 50.95
CA SER A 45 -1.06 24.97 50.51
C SER A 45 -2.21 24.01 50.22
N ARG A 46 -3.37 24.19 50.89
CA ARG A 46 -4.60 23.39 50.66
C ARG A 46 -5.21 23.60 49.28
N ILE A 47 -5.17 24.85 48.78
CA ILE A 47 -5.70 25.21 47.45
C ILE A 47 -4.80 24.62 46.36
N GLN A 48 -3.47 24.69 46.52
CA GLN A 48 -2.53 24.08 45.58
C GLN A 48 -2.70 22.56 45.48
N TRP A 49 -2.96 21.86 46.60
CA TRP A 49 -3.20 20.42 46.59
C TRP A 49 -4.52 20.01 45.90
N GLN A 50 -5.59 20.79 46.04
CA GLN A 50 -6.85 20.52 45.35
C GLN A 50 -6.76 20.76 43.84
N VAL A 51 -6.03 21.81 43.41
CA VAL A 51 -5.76 22.08 42.00
C VAL A 51 -4.90 20.98 41.38
N PHE A 52 -3.86 20.51 42.09
CA PHE A 52 -3.00 19.41 41.62
C PHE A 52 -3.76 18.09 41.45
N ARG A 53 -4.70 17.76 42.36
CA ARG A 53 -5.57 16.58 42.22
C ARG A 53 -6.49 16.65 41.00
N ARG A 54 -7.06 17.82 40.71
CA ARG A 54 -7.93 18.02 39.53
C ARG A 54 -7.17 17.94 38.22
N ILE A 55 -5.94 18.48 38.15
CA ILE A 55 -5.08 18.38 36.97
C ILE A 55 -4.65 16.92 36.74
N ARG A 56 -4.29 16.20 37.81
CA ARG A 56 -3.89 14.79 37.72
C ARG A 56 -5.05 13.89 37.28
N SER A 57 -6.27 14.14 37.76
CA SER A 57 -7.45 13.37 37.33
C SER A 57 -7.83 13.67 35.87
N ALA A 58 -7.77 14.94 35.44
CA ALA A 58 -8.02 15.34 34.06
C ALA A 58 -6.98 14.72 33.10
N ALA A 59 -5.69 14.71 33.48
CA ALA A 59 -4.63 14.07 32.70
C ALA A 59 -4.84 12.56 32.58
N THR A 60 -5.25 11.86 33.64
CA THR A 60 -5.56 10.43 33.56
C THR A 60 -6.80 10.12 32.72
N MET A 61 -7.82 11.00 32.72
CA MET A 61 -9.00 10.82 31.86
C MET A 61 -8.67 11.09 30.40
N ALA A 62 -7.86 12.11 30.11
CA ALA A 62 -7.37 12.37 28.75
C ALA A 62 -6.53 11.20 28.23
N PHE A 63 -5.64 10.63 29.06
CA PHE A 63 -4.84 9.47 28.68
C PHE A 63 -5.70 8.22 28.41
N LYS A 64 -6.72 7.97 29.23
CA LYS A 64 -7.69 6.88 28.98
C LYS A 64 -8.50 7.11 27.71
N ALA A 65 -8.92 8.34 27.43
CA ALA A 65 -9.67 8.67 26.23
C ALA A 65 -8.82 8.48 24.96
N VAL A 66 -7.56 8.91 24.98
CA VAL A 66 -6.62 8.69 23.87
C VAL A 66 -6.35 7.20 23.68
N PHE A 67 -6.15 6.44 24.77
CA PHE A 67 -5.95 5.00 24.70
C PHE A 67 -7.19 4.27 24.13
N LEU A 68 -8.39 4.67 24.55
CA LEU A 68 -9.65 4.17 23.99
C LEU A 68 -9.79 4.50 22.51
N LEU A 69 -9.42 5.72 22.09
CA LEU A 69 -9.48 6.12 20.68
C LEU A 69 -8.50 5.32 19.81
N VAL A 70 -7.29 5.08 20.29
CA VAL A 70 -6.28 4.26 19.61
C VAL A 70 -6.72 2.79 19.54
N ALA A 71 -7.28 2.25 20.62
CA ALA A 71 -7.83 0.89 20.65
C ALA A 71 -9.04 0.75 19.72
N LEU A 72 -9.91 1.77 19.65
CA LEU A 72 -11.05 1.79 18.74
C LEU A 72 -10.57 1.85 17.27
N LEU A 73 -9.57 2.66 16.96
CA LEU A 73 -8.97 2.70 15.62
C LEU A 73 -8.37 1.35 15.24
N ALA A 74 -7.61 0.72 16.14
CA ALA A 74 -7.01 -0.59 15.91
C ALA A 74 -8.09 -1.68 15.72
N ALA A 75 -9.17 -1.63 16.50
CA ALA A 75 -10.30 -2.54 16.35
C ALA A 75 -11.04 -2.34 15.01
N VAL A 76 -11.25 -1.08 14.58
CA VAL A 76 -11.86 -0.78 13.27
C VAL A 76 -10.96 -1.25 12.12
N SER A 77 -9.64 -1.10 12.23
CA SER A 77 -8.69 -1.64 11.25
C SER A 77 -8.71 -3.18 11.24
N ALA A 78 -8.72 -3.83 12.40
CA ALA A 78 -8.78 -5.29 12.49
C ALA A 78 -10.11 -5.86 11.97
N VAL A 79 -11.23 -5.15 12.17
CA VAL A 79 -12.55 -5.51 11.62
C VAL A 79 -12.58 -5.29 10.10
N ALA A 80 -11.94 -4.23 9.59
CA ALA A 80 -11.79 -4.01 8.15
C ALA A 80 -10.91 -5.08 7.48
N GLU A 81 -9.89 -5.58 8.18
CA GLU A 81 -9.05 -6.70 7.73
C GLU A 81 -9.78 -8.05 7.85
N ALA A 82 -10.60 -8.24 8.88
CA ALA A 82 -11.40 -9.46 9.06
C ALA A 82 -12.56 -9.59 8.05
N HIS A 83 -13.08 -8.47 7.54
CA HIS A 83 -14.08 -8.44 6.47
C HIS A 83 -13.51 -8.63 5.05
N GLU A 84 -12.20 -8.88 4.87
CA GLU A 84 -11.66 -9.55 3.66
C GLU A 84 -11.95 -11.07 3.65
N GLU A 85 -13.02 -11.46 4.32
CA GLU A 85 -13.71 -12.74 4.30
C GLU A 85 -13.85 -13.27 2.87
N LYS A 86 -13.09 -14.33 2.54
CA LYS A 86 -13.22 -15.19 1.34
C LYS A 86 -13.82 -14.51 0.11
N SER A 87 -13.25 -13.38 -0.32
CA SER A 87 -13.67 -12.76 -1.55
C SER A 87 -13.29 -13.70 -2.70
N ASP A 88 -14.30 -14.27 -3.37
CA ASP A 88 -14.18 -14.96 -4.66
C ASP A 88 -13.73 -14.01 -5.80
N ARG A 89 -13.21 -12.83 -5.47
CA ARG A 89 -12.79 -11.80 -6.41
C ARG A 89 -11.46 -11.18 -5.97
N PHE A 90 -10.69 -10.74 -6.94
CA PHE A 90 -9.46 -9.99 -6.72
C PHE A 90 -9.36 -8.81 -7.68
N SER A 91 -8.53 -7.82 -7.33
CA SER A 91 -8.28 -6.65 -8.15
C SER A 91 -7.02 -6.86 -8.98
N LEU A 92 -7.11 -6.68 -10.30
CA LEU A 92 -6.02 -6.86 -11.25
C LEU A 92 -5.75 -5.56 -12.00
N LYS A 93 -4.49 -5.12 -11.99
CA LYS A 93 -3.97 -4.07 -12.88
C LYS A 93 -3.06 -4.68 -13.93
N ILE A 94 -3.24 -4.32 -15.19
CA ILE A 94 -2.42 -4.81 -16.29
C ILE A 94 -1.52 -3.68 -16.73
N ILE A 95 -0.22 -3.94 -16.81
CA ILE A 95 0.80 -2.95 -17.16
C ILE A 95 1.48 -3.46 -18.44
N LEU A 96 1.60 -2.60 -19.43
CA LEU A 96 2.38 -2.83 -20.63
C LEU A 96 3.67 -2.00 -20.54
N HIS A 97 4.81 -2.66 -20.58
CA HIS A 97 6.10 -2.05 -20.87
C HIS A 97 6.37 -2.23 -22.37
N ASN A 98 6.22 -1.16 -23.14
CA ASN A 98 6.46 -1.21 -24.57
C ASN A 98 7.93 -0.88 -24.86
N THR A 99 8.73 -1.90 -25.18
CA THR A 99 10.13 -1.75 -25.64
C THR A 99 10.24 -1.79 -27.16
N ALA A 100 9.11 -1.88 -27.86
CA ALA A 100 9.08 -1.78 -29.31
C ALA A 100 9.17 -0.31 -29.74
N SER A 101 9.76 -0.08 -30.90
CA SER A 101 9.76 1.25 -31.53
C SER A 101 8.38 1.71 -32.01
N ARG A 102 7.41 0.79 -32.10
CA ARG A 102 6.06 1.05 -32.58
C ARG A 102 5.08 1.19 -31.43
N ASP A 103 4.01 1.95 -31.67
CA ASP A 103 2.88 2.03 -30.75
C ASP A 103 2.12 0.70 -30.72
N VAL A 104 1.82 0.24 -29.50
CA VAL A 104 1.09 -1.00 -29.25
C VAL A 104 -0.18 -0.66 -28.49
N SER A 105 -1.32 -0.93 -29.10
CA SER A 105 -2.62 -0.75 -28.44
C SER A 105 -3.05 -2.06 -27.79
N PHE A 106 -3.61 -1.95 -26.59
CA PHE A 106 -4.14 -3.08 -25.85
C PHE A 106 -5.51 -2.73 -25.28
N LYS A 107 -6.42 -3.71 -25.34
CA LYS A 107 -7.78 -3.60 -24.83
C LYS A 107 -8.14 -4.86 -24.07
N LEU A 108 -8.65 -4.69 -22.86
CA LEU A 108 -9.15 -5.81 -22.07
C LEU A 108 -10.52 -6.24 -22.61
N VAL A 109 -10.62 -7.52 -22.97
CA VAL A 109 -11.81 -8.11 -23.57
C VAL A 109 -12.50 -8.97 -22.51
N ASN A 110 -13.75 -8.67 -22.18
CA ASN A 110 -14.61 -9.51 -21.32
C ASN A 110 -14.01 -9.91 -19.97
N LEU A 111 -13.91 -8.93 -19.07
CA LEU A 111 -13.92 -9.17 -17.62
C LEU A 111 -15.15 -8.47 -17.04
N GLY A 112 -16.34 -9.00 -17.33
CA GLY A 112 -17.64 -8.47 -16.89
C GLY A 112 -18.25 -7.38 -17.80
N LYS A 113 -19.31 -6.72 -17.30
CA LYS A 113 -20.11 -5.68 -18.01
C LYS A 113 -19.32 -4.40 -18.39
N HIS A 114 -18.06 -4.28 -17.98
CA HIS A 114 -17.24 -3.11 -18.28
C HIS A 114 -16.38 -3.37 -19.51
N ALA A 115 -16.71 -2.66 -20.61
CA ALA A 115 -15.80 -2.51 -21.72
C ALA A 115 -14.72 -1.51 -21.30
N TYR A 116 -13.47 -1.95 -21.24
CA TYR A 116 -12.35 -1.04 -21.01
C TYR A 116 -11.99 -0.35 -22.33
N ASP A 117 -11.66 0.94 -22.24
CA ASP A 117 -11.13 1.68 -23.36
C ASP A 117 -9.81 1.07 -23.83
N THR A 118 -9.55 1.24 -25.13
CA THR A 118 -8.27 0.84 -25.70
C THR A 118 -7.20 1.78 -25.18
N VAL A 119 -6.14 1.25 -24.59
CA VAL A 119 -4.97 2.02 -24.17
C VAL A 119 -3.87 1.84 -25.20
N VAL A 120 -3.20 2.93 -25.55
CA VAL A 120 -2.07 2.93 -26.49
C VAL A 120 -0.78 3.13 -25.70
N GLY A 121 0.07 2.11 -25.70
CA GLY A 121 1.44 2.23 -25.22
C GLY A 121 2.33 2.74 -26.33
N LYS A 122 2.82 3.97 -26.20
CA LYS A 122 3.81 4.51 -27.14
C LYS A 122 5.13 3.75 -27.04
N GLY A 123 5.96 3.83 -28.07
CA GLY A 123 7.30 3.25 -28.04
C GLY A 123 8.10 3.71 -26.82
N ASP A 124 8.82 2.77 -26.20
CA ASP A 124 9.62 2.96 -24.97
C ASP A 124 8.86 3.51 -23.76
N GLN A 125 7.53 3.36 -23.73
CA GLN A 125 6.68 3.83 -22.65
C GLN A 125 5.96 2.72 -21.89
N TRP A 126 5.60 3.07 -20.66
CA TRP A 126 4.76 2.25 -19.80
C TRP A 126 3.31 2.69 -19.92
N SER A 127 2.38 1.75 -19.89
CA SER A 127 0.94 2.03 -19.95
C SER A 127 0.19 1.02 -19.10
N ALA A 128 -1.02 1.35 -18.65
CA ALA A 128 -1.77 0.44 -17.79
C ALA A 128 -3.28 0.46 -18.05
N ILE A 129 -3.93 -0.67 -17.78
CA ILE A 129 -5.38 -0.84 -17.71
C ILE A 129 -5.74 -1.31 -16.30
N GLY A 130 -6.81 -0.75 -15.74
CA GLY A 130 -7.37 -1.15 -14.45
C GLY A 130 -7.13 -0.13 -13.33
N PRO A 131 -7.50 -0.47 -12.09
CA PRO A 131 -7.81 -1.82 -11.60
C PRO A 131 -9.10 -2.44 -12.18
N VAL A 132 -9.11 -3.77 -12.28
CA VAL A 132 -10.23 -4.59 -12.79
C VAL A 132 -10.57 -5.66 -11.77
N ILE A 133 -11.86 -5.87 -11.50
CA ILE A 133 -12.29 -6.90 -10.56
C ILE A 133 -12.50 -8.22 -11.32
N VAL A 134 -11.75 -9.24 -10.94
CA VAL A 134 -11.74 -10.57 -11.57
C VAL A 134 -12.30 -11.60 -10.62
N ASN A 135 -13.16 -12.50 -11.10
CA ASN A 135 -13.73 -13.59 -10.30
C ASN A 135 -12.78 -14.81 -10.29
N LEU A 136 -12.49 -15.32 -9.10
CA LEU A 136 -11.66 -16.52 -8.86
C LEU A 136 -12.28 -17.81 -9.41
N LYS A 137 -13.59 -17.86 -9.66
CA LYS A 137 -14.23 -19.01 -10.32
C LYS A 137 -13.83 -19.14 -11.79
N PHE A 138 -13.52 -18.03 -12.46
CA PHE A 138 -13.13 -17.99 -13.86
C PHE A 138 -12.01 -16.96 -14.09
N PRO A 139 -10.79 -17.19 -13.56
CA PRO A 139 -9.71 -16.21 -13.55
C PRO A 139 -8.98 -16.20 -14.90
N VAL A 140 -9.71 -15.89 -15.98
CA VAL A 140 -9.18 -15.84 -17.34
C VAL A 140 -9.11 -14.40 -17.81
N MET A 141 -7.91 -13.94 -18.14
CA MET A 141 -7.68 -12.65 -18.78
C MET A 141 -7.69 -12.81 -20.30
N ARG A 142 -8.44 -11.95 -21.00
CA ARG A 142 -8.37 -11.87 -22.47
C ARG A 142 -7.99 -10.44 -22.87
N LEU A 143 -6.90 -10.30 -23.60
CA LEU A 143 -6.36 -9.02 -24.03
C LEU A 143 -6.29 -8.99 -25.56
N ALA A 144 -7.01 -8.06 -26.19
CA ALA A 144 -6.79 -7.75 -27.59
C ALA A 144 -5.56 -6.85 -27.69
N VAL A 145 -4.56 -7.31 -28.41
CA VAL A 145 -3.32 -6.56 -28.70
C VAL A 145 -3.33 -6.22 -30.17
N SER A 146 -3.05 -4.96 -30.50
CA SER A 146 -2.96 -4.50 -31.87
C SER A 146 -1.76 -3.60 -32.12
N VAL A 147 -1.15 -3.77 -33.28
CA VAL A 147 0.03 -3.02 -33.72
C VAL A 147 -0.06 -2.78 -35.22
N THR A 148 0.32 -1.59 -35.66
CA THR A 148 0.38 -1.25 -37.08
C THR A 148 1.76 -1.62 -37.63
N ASN A 149 1.79 -2.32 -38.77
CA ASN A 149 3.06 -2.69 -39.40
C ASN A 149 3.62 -1.60 -40.34
N LYS A 150 4.75 -1.88 -41.00
CA LYS A 150 5.37 -0.92 -41.95
C LYS A 150 4.49 -0.64 -43.18
N SER A 151 3.62 -1.58 -43.53
CA SER A 151 2.65 -1.44 -44.62
C SER A 151 1.34 -0.77 -44.17
N TYR A 152 1.32 -0.14 -42.99
CA TYR A 152 0.14 0.50 -42.39
C TYR A 152 -1.06 -0.42 -42.16
N VAL A 153 -0.82 -1.74 -42.13
CA VAL A 153 -1.85 -2.74 -41.82
C VAL A 153 -1.91 -2.96 -40.32
N LEU A 154 -3.10 -2.77 -39.75
CA LEU A 154 -3.37 -3.03 -38.34
C LEU A 154 -3.46 -4.55 -38.10
N ARG A 155 -2.50 -5.09 -37.36
CA ARG A 155 -2.47 -6.50 -36.95
C ARG A 155 -3.08 -6.61 -35.56
N LYS A 156 -4.12 -7.44 -35.41
CA LYS A 156 -4.78 -7.71 -34.12
C LYS A 156 -4.60 -9.17 -33.73
N LYS A 157 -4.30 -9.44 -32.45
CA LYS A 157 -4.28 -10.77 -31.86
C LYS A 157 -4.92 -10.75 -30.48
N LEU A 158 -5.65 -11.81 -30.17
CA LEU A 158 -6.25 -12.01 -28.85
C LEU A 158 -5.32 -12.91 -28.02
N LEU A 159 -4.80 -12.37 -26.93
CA LEU A 159 -4.06 -13.09 -25.91
C LEU A 159 -5.03 -13.58 -24.84
N LYS A 160 -5.07 -14.88 -24.57
CA LYS A 160 -5.84 -15.48 -23.48
C LYS A 160 -4.89 -16.07 -22.46
N ILE A 161 -4.98 -15.66 -21.20
CA ILE A 161 -4.16 -16.17 -20.09
C ILE A 161 -5.10 -16.71 -19.01
N ASP A 162 -4.90 -17.98 -18.67
CA ASP A 162 -5.46 -18.58 -17.46
C ASP A 162 -4.58 -18.20 -16.27
N LEU A 163 -5.09 -17.32 -15.41
CA LEU A 163 -4.32 -16.74 -14.32
C LEU A 163 -4.11 -17.74 -13.19
N GLU A 164 -5.08 -18.61 -12.92
CA GLU A 164 -4.97 -19.61 -11.85
C GLU A 164 -3.97 -20.68 -12.23
N ARG A 165 -4.05 -21.21 -13.46
CA ARG A 165 -3.08 -22.19 -13.95
C ARG A 165 -1.65 -21.63 -13.93
N ARG A 166 -1.49 -20.32 -14.15
CA ARG A 166 -0.18 -19.69 -14.29
C ARG A 166 0.44 -19.21 -12.99
N PHE A 167 -0.36 -18.68 -12.06
CA PHE A 167 0.14 -18.08 -10.82
C PHE A 167 -0.25 -18.85 -9.55
N GLY A 168 -1.17 -19.81 -9.66
CA GLY A 168 -1.77 -20.49 -8.53
C GLY A 168 -2.86 -19.66 -7.84
N ARG A 169 -3.85 -20.34 -7.28
CA ARG A 169 -5.03 -19.69 -6.67
C ARG A 169 -4.69 -18.82 -5.47
N ASP A 170 -3.73 -19.22 -4.65
CA ASP A 170 -3.34 -18.46 -3.45
C ASP A 170 -2.68 -17.13 -3.80
N TYR A 171 -2.01 -17.04 -4.95
CA TYR A 171 -1.44 -15.80 -5.43
C TYR A 171 -2.52 -14.79 -5.84
N LEU A 172 -3.71 -15.24 -6.24
CA LEU A 172 -4.78 -14.41 -6.82
C LEU A 172 -5.72 -13.78 -5.77
N LYS A 173 -5.21 -13.38 -4.61
CA LYS A 173 -6.00 -12.72 -3.55
C LYS A 173 -5.62 -11.24 -3.39
N GLY A 174 -6.59 -10.37 -3.12
CA GLY A 174 -6.36 -8.94 -2.89
C GLY A 174 -6.00 -8.16 -4.16
N LYS A 175 -5.01 -7.25 -4.07
CA LYS A 175 -4.57 -6.38 -5.18
C LYS A 175 -3.37 -6.98 -5.90
N LYS A 176 -3.49 -7.15 -7.22
CA LYS A 176 -2.47 -7.78 -8.06
C LYS A 176 -2.20 -6.95 -9.31
N PHE A 177 -1.00 -7.12 -9.85
CA PHE A 177 -0.64 -6.56 -11.14
C PHE A 177 0.09 -7.58 -11.99
N ILE A 178 -0.07 -7.45 -13.31
CA ILE A 178 0.64 -8.23 -14.31
C ILE A 178 1.37 -7.27 -15.23
N VAL A 179 2.65 -7.52 -15.46
CA VAL A 179 3.47 -6.76 -16.41
C VAL A 179 3.67 -7.59 -17.66
N LEU A 180 3.21 -7.05 -18.79
CA LEU A 180 3.50 -7.55 -20.12
C LEU A 180 4.58 -6.69 -20.74
N THR A 181 5.52 -7.32 -21.46
CA THR A 181 6.51 -6.59 -22.26
C THR A 181 6.22 -6.79 -23.73
N ALA A 182 6.04 -5.71 -24.47
CA ALA A 182 6.01 -5.75 -25.94
C ALA A 182 7.41 -5.49 -26.48
N GLN A 183 7.94 -6.41 -27.27
CA GLN A 183 9.29 -6.34 -27.81
C GLN A 183 9.33 -6.81 -29.26
N GLU A 184 10.01 -6.06 -30.12
CA GLU A 184 10.21 -6.49 -31.50
C GLU A 184 11.28 -7.59 -31.58
N SER A 185 11.16 -8.49 -32.56
CA SER A 185 12.27 -9.34 -32.94
C SER A 185 13.42 -8.50 -33.48
N TRP A 186 14.65 -9.03 -33.42
CA TRP A 186 15.84 -8.38 -33.98
C TRP A 186 15.67 -7.96 -35.45
N LYS A 187 15.01 -8.80 -36.27
CA LYS A 187 14.64 -8.50 -37.66
C LYS A 187 13.40 -7.61 -37.82
N LYS A 188 12.73 -7.23 -36.74
CA LYS A 188 11.48 -6.45 -36.70
C LYS A 188 10.32 -7.05 -37.52
N GLU A 189 10.36 -8.36 -37.74
CA GLU A 189 9.32 -9.15 -38.43
C GLU A 189 8.18 -9.57 -37.48
N PHE A 190 8.45 -9.55 -36.17
CA PHE A 190 7.49 -9.99 -35.17
C PHE A 190 7.49 -9.05 -33.98
N LEU A 191 6.32 -8.88 -33.38
CA LEU A 191 6.15 -8.37 -32.03
C LEU A 191 5.91 -9.56 -31.11
N PHE A 192 6.74 -9.68 -30.08
CA PHE A 192 6.56 -10.62 -28.98
C PHE A 192 5.90 -9.91 -27.82
N ILE A 193 4.83 -10.49 -27.29
CA ILE A 193 4.29 -10.13 -25.98
C ILE A 193 4.81 -11.15 -24.99
N LYS A 194 5.51 -10.67 -23.98
CA LYS A 194 6.14 -11.48 -22.93
C LYS A 194 5.47 -11.28 -21.60
N LEU A 195 5.45 -12.33 -20.79
CA LEU A 195 5.07 -12.30 -19.38
C LEU A 195 6.23 -12.88 -18.57
N GLY A 196 7.02 -12.00 -17.95
CA GLY A 196 8.32 -12.38 -17.43
C GLY A 196 9.26 -12.77 -18.57
N ARG A 197 9.82 -13.99 -18.51
CA ARG A 197 10.73 -14.52 -19.55
C ARG A 197 10.00 -15.21 -20.71
N ASP A 198 8.73 -15.58 -20.51
CA ASP A 198 8.01 -16.39 -21.48
C ASP A 198 7.35 -15.54 -22.55
N ILE A 199 7.43 -16.00 -23.80
CA ILE A 199 6.65 -15.43 -24.91
C ILE A 199 5.25 -16.00 -24.86
N VAL A 200 4.26 -15.15 -24.59
CA VAL A 200 2.85 -15.55 -24.49
C VAL A 200 2.06 -15.25 -25.77
N GLN A 201 2.56 -14.35 -26.63
CA GLN A 201 1.97 -14.10 -27.94
C GLN A 201 3.05 -13.66 -28.94
N ARG A 202 2.89 -14.09 -30.19
CA ARG A 202 3.64 -13.60 -31.35
C ARG A 202 2.68 -12.96 -32.35
N ILE A 203 3.03 -11.78 -32.86
CA ILE A 203 2.28 -11.05 -33.89
C ILE A 203 3.24 -10.78 -35.05
N LYS A 204 2.89 -11.19 -36.27
CA LYS A 204 3.68 -10.85 -37.47
C LYS A 204 3.47 -9.37 -37.79
N LEU A 205 4.56 -8.64 -37.94
CA LEU A 205 4.59 -7.23 -38.34
C LEU A 205 4.65 -7.19 -39.87
#